data_AF-A0A945GMV2-F1
#
_entry.id   AF-A0A945GMV2-F1
#
_cell.length_a   1.000
_cell.length_b   1.000
_cell.length_c   1.000
_cell.angle_alpha   90.00
_cell.angle_beta   90.00
_cell.angle_gamma   90.00
#
_symmetry.space_group_name_H-M   'P 1'
#
loop_
_entity.id
_entity.type
_entity.pdbx_description
1 polymer ?
#
loop_
_entity_poly.entity_id
_entity_poly.type
_entity_poly.pdbx_seq_one_letter_code
_entity_poly.pdbx_strand_id
1 'polypeptide(L)'
;MNAVSMSTRSLRDILNKKELGFKVCIGRDVAGPGGAVFIKAHTELTERHLTWLEQRNPFRDRVATYVEVVFLEGSAPGSLPEEIGRQAQPAEKARERRKRAEYGSREVTERAEAVSHQAQEVFRLIGDLAFPESALRHPKVQANLQELDERIRHFHAAVRSALDEYLAGNTLIMDLISQYGLGSRALQHGLNAAVLATEIASQVLVAGREEEAGSESAAPAEKRPLGQGNMETAAAGMEDLPVEPQEGLKRELAEIFLGGFMHDCGLWSGELDPEEGHEAAGARLIHSIPSIGDLAPALIRIVLFHSEISRLANKAGVVEIVEEGEGRISFDAEFYSTPEDAQAALRLRPGRFRAEIVSERDLRAILPVAMAENFLTRREGFEAQSPGAIVGRLAKVVRGGLYERFIVAMSNVQSVAPKRAYAILEGTISVVVEGEDGNRRRQSLDLTGCEGCSIGHGDDLYSPHLILLFGVGANGRREKLEYIDPRDGSLWGHALRPKKRMYIAVGRHREELTVRVTGFMNEEVYGNVLGEYEQELKRQMQS
;
A
#
# COMPACT_ATOMS: atom_id res chain seq x y z
N MET A 1 26.44 -18.57 1.17
CA MET A 1 26.78 -17.45 0.29
C MET A 1 26.88 -16.19 1.14
N ASN A 2 27.87 -15.34 0.95
CA ASN A 2 28.05 -14.13 1.74
C ASN A 2 27.14 -13.03 1.17
N ALA A 3 25.90 -12.96 1.67
CA ALA A 3 25.00 -11.86 1.33
C ALA A 3 25.53 -10.56 1.96
N VAL A 4 25.46 -9.47 1.19
CA VAL A 4 25.92 -8.14 1.58
C VAL A 4 24.72 -7.20 1.58
N SER A 5 24.58 -6.38 2.62
CA SER A 5 23.53 -5.37 2.64
C SER A 5 23.99 -4.10 1.95
N MET A 6 23.23 -3.64 0.95
CA MET A 6 23.53 -2.44 0.19
C MET A 6 22.29 -1.56 0.08
N SER A 7 22.50 -0.25 -0.04
CA SER A 7 21.41 0.69 -0.31
C SER A 7 20.95 0.56 -1.75
N THR A 8 19.67 0.79 -2.02
CA THR A 8 19.11 0.78 -3.39
C THR A 8 19.78 1.83 -4.28
N ARG A 9 20.17 2.99 -3.71
CA ARG A 9 20.94 4.04 -4.41
C ARG A 9 22.31 3.51 -4.88
N SER A 10 23.07 2.88 -4.00
CA SER A 10 24.37 2.28 -4.36
C SER A 10 24.22 1.16 -5.39
N LEU A 11 23.17 0.34 -5.27
CA LEU A 11 22.90 -0.72 -6.24
C LEU A 11 22.58 -0.16 -7.62
N ARG A 12 21.82 0.94 -7.69
CA ARG A 12 21.54 1.65 -8.95
C ARG A 12 22.82 2.15 -9.61
N ASP A 13 23.74 2.74 -8.83
CA ASP A 13 25.05 3.17 -9.31
C ASP A 13 25.89 2.01 -9.87
N ILE A 14 25.77 0.82 -9.28
CA ILE A 14 26.47 -0.40 -9.74
C ILE A 14 25.83 -0.91 -11.04
N LEU A 15 24.50 -1.04 -11.08
CA LEU A 15 23.77 -1.55 -12.24
C LEU A 15 23.94 -0.65 -13.49
N ASN A 16 24.15 0.65 -13.29
CA ASN A 16 24.39 1.61 -14.38
C ASN A 16 25.80 1.54 -14.98
N LYS A 17 26.75 0.81 -14.37
CA LYS A 17 28.10 0.64 -14.93
C LYS A 17 28.05 -0.35 -16.10
N LYS A 18 28.66 0.03 -17.23
CA LYS A 18 28.82 -0.86 -18.38
C LYS A 18 29.78 -2.00 -18.03
N GLU A 19 29.41 -3.22 -18.44
CA GLU A 19 30.20 -4.45 -18.30
C GLU A 19 30.57 -4.81 -16.85
N LEU A 20 29.57 -5.16 -16.07
CA LEU A 20 29.80 -5.87 -14.81
C LEU A 20 30.27 -7.30 -15.14
N GLY A 21 31.48 -7.67 -14.73
CA GLY A 21 31.97 -9.05 -14.83
C GLY A 21 31.23 -10.05 -13.93
N PHE A 22 30.15 -9.61 -13.29
CA PHE A 22 29.34 -10.34 -12.32
C PHE A 22 27.87 -9.91 -12.43
N LYS A 23 26.97 -10.76 -11.95
CA LYS A 23 25.55 -10.46 -11.74
C LYS A 23 25.30 -10.07 -10.30
N VAL A 24 24.47 -9.07 -10.09
CA VAL A 24 23.95 -8.70 -8.76
C VAL A 24 22.60 -9.37 -8.60
N CYS A 25 22.47 -10.27 -7.63
CA CYS A 25 21.25 -11.03 -7.39
C CYS A 25 20.72 -10.77 -5.98
N ILE A 26 19.42 -10.93 -5.81
CA ILE A 26 18.78 -10.87 -4.49
C ILE A 26 19.31 -12.01 -3.60
N GLY A 27 19.65 -11.69 -2.35
CA GLY A 27 20.25 -12.66 -1.42
C GLY A 27 19.25 -13.61 -0.76
N ARG A 28 17.97 -13.24 -0.68
CA ARG A 28 16.89 -13.98 0.00
C ARG A 28 15.53 -13.67 -0.62
N ASP A 29 14.55 -14.55 -0.43
CA ASP A 29 13.18 -14.26 -0.83
C ASP A 29 12.69 -12.96 -0.17
N VAL A 30 12.13 -12.06 -0.97
CA VAL A 30 11.51 -10.82 -0.53
C VAL A 30 10.01 -11.00 -0.65
N ALA A 31 9.31 -11.00 0.49
CA ALA A 31 7.85 -10.95 0.47
C ALA A 31 7.37 -9.61 -0.08
N GLY A 32 6.26 -9.67 -0.79
CA GLY A 32 5.44 -8.50 -1.05
C GLY A 32 4.41 -8.32 0.06
N PRO A 33 3.84 -7.12 0.17
CA PRO A 33 2.73 -6.85 1.07
C PRO A 33 1.53 -7.73 0.71
N GLY A 34 1.10 -8.55 1.68
CA GLY A 34 0.13 -9.62 1.48
C GLY A 34 0.71 -11.05 1.56
N GLY A 35 1.99 -11.20 1.93
CA GLY A 35 2.59 -12.48 2.34
C GLY A 35 3.11 -13.37 1.19
N ALA A 36 2.86 -13.02 -0.07
CA ALA A 36 3.41 -13.74 -1.22
C ALA A 36 4.85 -13.32 -1.52
N VAL A 37 5.73 -14.24 -1.95
CA VAL A 37 7.08 -13.90 -2.41
C VAL A 37 7.00 -13.07 -3.69
N PHE A 38 7.49 -11.83 -3.65
CA PHE A 38 7.53 -10.92 -4.79
C PHE A 38 8.82 -11.09 -5.60
N ILE A 39 9.96 -11.19 -4.92
CA ILE A 39 11.26 -11.45 -5.55
C ILE A 39 11.88 -12.69 -4.93
N LYS A 40 12.20 -13.70 -5.75
CA LYS A 40 12.87 -14.91 -5.27
C LYS A 40 14.35 -14.65 -5.03
N ALA A 41 14.93 -15.35 -4.08
CA ALA A 41 16.37 -15.43 -3.89
C ALA A 41 17.06 -15.79 -5.20
N HIS A 42 18.24 -15.22 -5.41
CA HIS A 42 19.08 -15.38 -6.60
C HIS A 42 18.49 -14.84 -7.92
N THR A 43 17.33 -14.16 -7.88
CA THR A 43 16.84 -13.39 -9.02
C THR A 43 17.80 -12.24 -9.30
N GLU A 44 18.16 -12.07 -10.57
CA GLU A 44 18.97 -10.93 -11.03
C GLU A 44 18.26 -9.61 -10.72
N LEU A 45 18.98 -8.70 -10.07
CA LEU A 45 18.45 -7.43 -9.64
C LEU A 45 18.29 -6.51 -10.86
N THR A 46 17.16 -5.82 -10.92
CA THR A 46 16.83 -4.88 -12.01
C THR A 46 16.44 -3.54 -11.42
N GLU A 47 16.43 -2.50 -12.25
CA GLU A 47 15.95 -1.16 -11.86
C GLU A 47 14.52 -1.22 -11.32
N ARG A 48 13.67 -2.10 -11.88
CA ARG A 48 12.31 -2.30 -11.39
C ARG A 48 12.25 -2.85 -9.97
N HIS A 49 13.10 -3.82 -9.65
CA HIS A 49 13.18 -4.35 -8.28
C HIS A 49 13.57 -3.26 -7.29
N LEU A 50 14.54 -2.40 -7.65
CA LEU A 50 14.98 -1.28 -6.83
C LEU A 50 13.87 -0.25 -6.62
N THR A 51 13.23 0.20 -7.70
CA THR A 51 12.12 1.18 -7.60
C THR A 51 10.96 0.62 -6.77
N TRP A 52 10.61 -0.66 -6.92
CA TRP A 52 9.55 -1.26 -6.09
C TRP A 52 9.91 -1.29 -4.59
N LEU A 53 11.15 -1.67 -4.25
CA LEU A 53 11.64 -1.63 -2.86
C LEU A 53 11.62 -0.20 -2.29
N GLU A 54 12.00 0.78 -3.09
CA GLU A 54 11.96 2.20 -2.72
C GLU A 54 10.52 2.70 -2.54
N GLN A 55 9.58 2.27 -3.38
CA GLN A 55 8.16 2.65 -3.27
C GLN A 55 7.50 2.16 -1.98
N ARG A 56 7.98 1.07 -1.38
CA ARG A 56 7.49 0.57 -0.08
C ARG A 56 7.98 1.37 1.12
N ASN A 57 9.04 2.16 0.95
CA ASN A 57 9.59 3.03 1.99
C ASN A 57 8.84 4.37 1.98
N PRO A 58 8.09 4.72 3.05
CA PRO A 58 7.30 5.96 3.09
C PRO A 58 8.16 7.22 3.00
N PHE A 59 9.43 7.15 3.39
CA PHE A 59 10.38 8.26 3.38
C PHE A 59 11.54 8.03 2.42
N ARG A 60 11.31 7.37 1.27
CA ARG A 60 12.34 7.01 0.28
C ARG A 60 13.28 8.16 -0.15
N ASP A 61 12.79 9.40 -0.11
CA ASP A 61 13.58 10.57 -0.49
C ASP A 61 14.61 10.94 0.60
N ARG A 62 14.31 10.63 1.87
CA ARG A 62 15.12 11.01 3.04
C ARG A 62 15.91 9.84 3.62
N VAL A 63 15.31 8.64 3.62
CA VAL A 63 15.87 7.42 4.21
C VAL A 63 16.15 6.40 3.11
N ALA A 64 17.37 5.91 3.04
CA ALA A 64 17.75 4.91 2.05
C ALA A 64 17.11 3.54 2.35
N THR A 65 16.54 2.92 1.32
CA THR A 65 16.11 1.52 1.39
C THR A 65 17.32 0.61 1.23
N TYR A 66 17.35 -0.50 1.97
CA TYR A 66 18.44 -1.47 1.91
C TYR A 66 17.94 -2.86 1.59
N VAL A 67 18.74 -3.61 0.83
CA VAL A 67 18.45 -5.00 0.46
C VAL A 67 19.70 -5.86 0.64
N GLU A 68 19.50 -7.14 0.95
CA GLU A 68 20.56 -8.14 0.98
C GLU A 68 20.76 -8.69 -0.45
N VAL A 69 21.99 -8.57 -0.97
CA VAL A 69 22.35 -9.02 -2.33
C VAL A 69 23.52 -9.99 -2.28
N VAL A 70 23.65 -10.80 -3.33
CA VAL A 70 24.78 -11.68 -3.60
C VAL A 70 25.35 -11.36 -4.98
N PHE A 71 26.67 -11.43 -5.09
CA PHE A 71 27.39 -11.17 -6.34
C PHE A 71 27.80 -12.51 -6.95
N LEU A 72 27.42 -12.76 -8.19
CA LEU A 72 27.68 -14.02 -8.89
C LEU A 72 28.58 -13.77 -10.10
N GLU A 73 29.73 -14.45 -10.17
CA GLU A 73 30.56 -14.53 -11.37
C GLU A 73 30.17 -15.80 -12.13
N GLY A 74 29.46 -15.64 -13.26
CA GLY A 74 28.78 -16.75 -13.92
C GLY A 74 27.67 -17.33 -13.04
N SER A 75 27.84 -18.58 -12.57
CA SER A 75 26.90 -19.26 -11.67
C SER A 75 27.45 -19.45 -10.25
N ALA A 76 28.68 -19.00 -9.97
CA ALA A 76 29.34 -19.17 -8.69
C ALA A 76 29.37 -17.85 -7.90
N PRO A 77 29.39 -17.89 -6.56
CA PRO A 77 29.62 -16.69 -5.75
C PRO A 77 30.96 -16.05 -6.13
N GLY A 78 30.91 -14.82 -6.64
CA GLY A 78 32.09 -14.06 -7.04
C GLY A 78 32.75 -13.37 -5.84
N SER A 79 33.96 -12.86 -6.06
CA SER A 79 34.61 -11.99 -5.07
C SER A 79 34.01 -10.59 -5.17
N LEU A 80 33.64 -9.98 -4.03
CA LEU A 80 33.13 -8.61 -4.02
C LEU A 80 34.30 -7.64 -4.29
N PRO A 81 34.29 -6.85 -5.37
CA PRO A 81 35.34 -5.87 -5.62
C PRO A 81 35.44 -4.88 -4.45
N GLU A 82 36.65 -4.54 -4.01
CA GLU A 82 36.85 -3.69 -2.81
C GLU A 82 36.13 -2.33 -2.91
N GLU A 83 36.12 -1.72 -4.10
CA GLU A 83 35.42 -0.45 -4.34
C GLU A 83 33.91 -0.56 -4.12
N ILE A 84 33.32 -1.70 -4.47
CA ILE A 84 31.90 -2.01 -4.25
C ILE A 84 31.67 -2.33 -2.78
N GLY A 85 32.61 -3.06 -2.15
CA GLY A 85 32.59 -3.34 -0.72
C GLY A 85 32.55 -2.09 0.16
N ARG A 86 33.15 -0.97 -0.28
CA ARG A 86 33.06 0.31 0.43
C ARG A 86 31.67 0.94 0.41
N GLN A 87 30.83 0.59 -0.57
CA GLN A 87 29.44 1.04 -0.66
C GLN A 87 28.48 0.15 0.14
N ALA A 88 28.95 -1.01 0.59
CA ALA A 88 28.16 -1.89 1.44
C ALA A 88 27.95 -1.27 2.83
N GLN A 89 26.79 -1.55 3.41
CA GLN A 89 26.56 -1.25 4.80
C GLN A 89 27.53 -2.08 5.67
N PRO A 90 28.12 -1.50 6.73
CA PRO A 90 28.92 -2.27 7.67
C PRO A 90 28.14 -3.49 8.17
N ALA A 91 28.78 -4.67 8.12
CA ALA A 91 28.11 -5.94 8.42
C ALA A 91 27.45 -5.96 9.81
N GLU A 92 28.05 -5.27 10.79
CA GLU A 92 27.48 -5.10 12.12
C GLU A 92 26.15 -4.34 12.09
N LYS A 93 26.10 -3.18 11.41
CA LYS A 93 24.88 -2.38 11.25
C LYS A 93 23.79 -3.17 10.51
N ALA A 94 24.16 -3.91 9.47
CA ALA A 94 23.22 -4.76 8.74
C ALA A 94 22.65 -5.87 9.62
N ARG A 95 23.50 -6.53 10.42
CA ARG A 95 23.11 -7.56 11.39
C ARG A 95 22.21 -7.00 12.49
N GLU A 96 22.51 -5.81 13.01
CA GLU A 96 21.68 -5.14 14.01
C GLU A 96 20.30 -4.78 13.47
N ARG A 97 20.22 -4.18 12.27
CA ARG A 97 18.93 -3.87 11.61
C ARG A 97 18.08 -5.12 11.44
N ARG A 98 18.69 -6.22 11.00
CA ARG A 98 18.02 -7.51 10.84
C ARG A 98 17.52 -8.04 12.18
N LYS A 99 18.36 -8.04 13.22
CA LYS A 99 17.98 -8.50 14.57
C LYS A 99 16.80 -7.71 15.13
N ARG A 100 16.75 -6.39 14.93
CA ARG A 100 15.61 -5.55 15.36
C ARG A 100 14.34 -5.90 14.60
N ALA A 101 14.43 -6.08 13.27
CA ALA A 101 13.29 -6.53 12.47
C ALA A 101 12.78 -7.91 12.91
N GLU A 102 13.67 -8.89 13.11
CA GLU A 102 13.32 -10.24 13.57
C GLU A 102 12.69 -10.26 14.97
N TYR A 103 13.25 -9.47 15.89
CA TYR A 103 12.69 -9.33 17.24
C TYR A 103 11.30 -8.68 17.20
N GLY A 104 11.17 -7.53 16.53
CA GLY A 104 9.92 -6.80 16.43
C GLY A 104 8.82 -7.60 15.72
N SER A 105 9.15 -8.31 14.63
CA SER A 105 8.19 -9.17 13.93
C SER A 105 7.69 -10.31 14.80
N ARG A 106 8.59 -10.95 15.56
CA ARG A 106 8.24 -12.05 16.47
C ARG A 106 7.36 -11.57 17.62
N GLU A 107 7.68 -10.41 18.19
CA GLU A 107 6.88 -9.83 19.25
C GLU A 107 5.46 -9.50 18.76
N VAL A 108 5.33 -8.84 17.60
CA VAL A 108 4.01 -8.54 17.00
C VAL A 108 3.19 -9.82 16.80
N THR A 109 3.78 -10.88 16.27
CA THR A 109 3.05 -12.11 15.95
C THR A 109 2.68 -12.91 17.20
N GLU A 110 3.57 -13.03 18.19
CA GLU A 110 3.26 -13.64 19.49
C GLU A 110 2.11 -12.91 20.21
N ARG A 111 2.08 -11.57 20.15
CA ARG A 111 0.99 -10.78 20.74
C ARG A 111 -0.31 -10.90 19.94
N ALA A 112 -0.24 -10.99 18.61
CA ALA A 112 -1.40 -11.21 17.76
C ALA A 112 -2.10 -12.54 18.09
N GLU A 113 -1.34 -13.63 18.24
CA GLU A 113 -1.87 -14.94 18.68
C GLU A 113 -2.49 -14.86 20.08
N ALA A 114 -1.85 -14.14 21.01
CA ALA A 114 -2.40 -13.97 22.34
C ALA A 114 -3.76 -13.25 22.32
N VAL A 115 -3.92 -12.20 21.50
CA VAL A 115 -5.18 -11.47 21.35
C VAL A 115 -6.27 -12.38 20.78
N SER A 116 -5.96 -13.15 19.73
CA SER A 116 -6.96 -14.00 19.09
C SER A 116 -7.43 -15.14 19.98
N HIS A 117 -6.50 -15.81 20.68
CA HIS A 117 -6.86 -16.85 21.65
C HIS A 117 -7.76 -16.30 22.77
N GLN A 118 -7.47 -15.10 23.25
CA GLN A 118 -8.27 -14.50 24.31
C GLN A 118 -9.66 -14.09 23.82
N ALA A 119 -9.76 -13.55 22.59
CA ALA A 119 -11.04 -13.24 21.96
C ALA A 119 -11.89 -14.50 21.72
N GLN A 120 -11.26 -15.60 21.29
CA GLN A 120 -11.92 -16.91 21.18
C GLN A 120 -12.52 -17.38 22.50
N GLU A 121 -11.80 -17.23 23.61
CA GLU A 121 -12.32 -17.57 24.94
C GLU A 121 -13.51 -16.69 25.35
N VAL A 122 -13.49 -15.39 25.02
CA VAL A 122 -14.64 -14.50 25.25
C VAL A 122 -15.87 -14.98 24.47
N PHE A 123 -15.71 -15.25 23.17
CA PHE A 123 -16.81 -15.80 22.36
C PHE A 123 -17.31 -17.14 22.90
N ARG A 124 -16.41 -18.04 23.29
CA ARG A 124 -16.77 -19.35 23.86
C ARG A 124 -17.56 -19.24 25.16
N LEU A 125 -17.27 -18.24 26.00
CA LEU A 125 -17.98 -18.00 27.26
C LEU A 125 -19.34 -17.35 27.05
N ILE A 126 -19.49 -16.51 26.01
CA ILE A 126 -20.74 -15.85 25.66
C ILE A 126 -21.66 -16.82 24.88
N GLY A 127 -21.10 -17.68 24.04
CA GLY A 127 -21.86 -18.57 23.15
C GLY A 127 -22.80 -17.77 22.24
N ASP A 128 -24.01 -18.28 22.04
CA ASP A 128 -25.04 -17.69 21.17
C ASP A 128 -25.72 -16.44 21.76
N LEU A 129 -25.27 -15.95 22.92
CA LEU A 129 -26.01 -14.94 23.67
C LEU A 129 -25.97 -13.53 23.02
N ALA A 130 -25.19 -13.32 21.96
CA ALA A 130 -25.06 -12.04 21.25
C ALA A 130 -24.69 -10.84 22.17
N PHE A 131 -23.81 -11.07 23.15
CA PHE A 131 -23.30 -10.07 24.10
C PHE A 131 -24.41 -9.29 24.86
N PRO A 132 -25.36 -9.97 25.53
CA PRO A 132 -26.38 -9.28 26.30
C PRO A 132 -25.80 -8.77 27.62
N GLU A 133 -26.42 -7.74 28.19
CA GLU A 133 -25.92 -7.10 29.41
C GLU A 133 -25.76 -8.11 30.58
N SER A 134 -26.64 -9.11 30.65
CA SER A 134 -26.57 -10.18 31.66
C SER A 134 -25.33 -11.06 31.52
N ALA A 135 -24.88 -11.39 30.30
CA ALA A 135 -23.67 -12.18 30.09
C ALA A 135 -22.41 -11.34 30.32
N LEU A 136 -22.43 -10.06 29.91
CA LEU A 136 -21.32 -9.12 30.15
C LEU A 136 -21.08 -8.83 31.64
N ARG A 137 -22.12 -8.99 32.48
CA ARG A 137 -22.00 -8.90 33.94
C ARG A 137 -21.47 -10.18 34.60
N HIS A 138 -21.36 -11.28 33.86
CA HIS A 138 -20.88 -12.54 34.42
C HIS A 138 -19.38 -12.44 34.78
N PRO A 139 -18.94 -12.77 36.01
CA PRO A 139 -17.57 -12.53 36.47
C PRO A 139 -16.49 -13.15 35.58
N LYS A 140 -16.73 -14.34 35.02
CA LYS A 140 -15.78 -14.99 34.10
C LYS A 140 -15.65 -14.24 32.78
N VAL A 141 -16.74 -13.69 32.25
CA VAL A 141 -16.73 -12.93 30.99
C VAL A 141 -15.99 -11.61 31.23
N GLN A 142 -16.27 -10.92 32.33
CA GLN A 142 -15.55 -9.69 32.71
C GLN A 142 -14.04 -9.91 32.85
N ALA A 143 -13.61 -10.98 33.53
CA ALA A 143 -12.19 -11.30 33.65
C ALA A 143 -11.53 -11.54 32.28
N ASN A 144 -12.20 -12.24 31.37
CA ASN A 144 -11.68 -12.51 30.03
C ASN A 144 -11.68 -11.26 29.14
N LEU A 145 -12.64 -10.35 29.29
CA LEU A 145 -12.65 -9.04 28.62
C LEU A 145 -11.53 -8.14 29.12
N GLN A 146 -11.24 -8.14 30.43
CA GLN A 146 -10.11 -7.40 30.99
C GLN A 146 -8.77 -7.95 30.49
N GLU A 147 -8.62 -9.28 30.44
CA GLU A 147 -7.42 -9.90 29.87
C GLU A 147 -7.28 -9.61 28.37
N LEU A 148 -8.40 -9.57 27.63
CA LEU A 148 -8.41 -9.19 26.22
C LEU A 148 -7.96 -7.73 26.03
N ASP A 149 -8.45 -6.80 26.84
CA ASP A 149 -8.00 -5.40 26.84
C ASP A 149 -6.48 -5.30 27.02
N GLU A 150 -5.95 -5.97 28.06
CA GLU A 150 -4.51 -5.96 28.36
C GLU A 150 -3.69 -6.51 27.18
N ARG A 151 -4.14 -7.62 26.57
CA ARG A 151 -3.47 -8.22 25.41
C ARG A 151 -3.52 -7.30 24.18
N ILE A 152 -4.64 -6.63 23.92
CA ILE A 152 -4.75 -5.66 22.82
C ILE A 152 -3.80 -4.48 23.04
N ARG A 153 -3.67 -3.96 24.28
CA ARG A 153 -2.72 -2.89 24.59
C ARG A 153 -1.27 -3.32 24.37
N HIS A 154 -0.91 -4.53 24.80
CA HIS A 154 0.42 -5.08 24.54
C HIS A 154 0.69 -5.30 23.05
N PHE A 155 -0.30 -5.80 22.31
CA PHE A 155 -0.21 -5.95 20.86
C PHE A 155 -0.02 -4.59 20.17
N HIS A 156 -0.82 -3.59 20.51
CA HIS A 156 -0.70 -2.24 19.99
C HIS A 156 0.68 -1.61 20.30
N ALA A 157 1.23 -1.84 21.50
CA ALA A 157 2.58 -1.38 21.85
C ALA A 157 3.69 -2.06 21.01
N ALA A 158 3.57 -3.36 20.77
CA ALA A 158 4.48 -4.11 19.89
C ALA A 158 4.40 -3.59 18.45
N VAL A 159 3.18 -3.35 17.94
CA VAL A 159 2.93 -2.77 16.61
C VAL A 159 3.57 -1.39 16.49
N ARG A 160 3.43 -0.53 17.49
CA ARG A 160 4.07 0.80 17.48
C ARG A 160 5.59 0.71 17.42
N SER A 161 6.19 -0.22 18.17
CA SER A 161 7.64 -0.47 18.12
C SER A 161 8.08 -0.98 16.75
N ALA A 162 7.28 -1.84 16.12
CA ALA A 162 7.54 -2.29 14.76
C ALA A 162 7.40 -1.16 13.72
N LEU A 163 6.45 -0.25 13.92
CA LEU A 163 6.28 0.93 13.08
C LEU A 163 7.46 1.90 13.21
N ASP A 164 8.08 2.03 14.37
CA ASP A 164 9.30 2.84 14.53
C ASP A 164 10.43 2.31 13.63
N GLU A 165 10.61 0.99 13.53
CA GLU A 165 11.57 0.39 12.59
C GLU A 165 11.15 0.59 11.13
N TYR A 166 9.87 0.37 10.80
CA TYR A 166 9.35 0.53 9.45
C TYR A 166 9.52 1.97 8.93
N LEU A 167 9.13 2.96 9.73
CA LEU A 167 9.25 4.38 9.42
C LEU A 167 10.72 4.85 9.41
N ALA A 168 11.62 4.15 10.10
CA ALA A 168 13.07 4.31 9.96
C ALA A 168 13.65 3.65 8.68
N GLY A 169 12.80 3.19 7.76
CA GLY A 169 13.20 2.60 6.47
C GLY A 169 13.54 1.10 6.53
N ASN A 170 13.31 0.44 7.66
CA ASN A 170 13.53 -1.01 7.80
C ASN A 170 12.30 -1.80 7.33
N THR A 171 12.00 -1.77 6.03
CA THR A 171 10.83 -2.42 5.42
C THR A 171 10.77 -3.94 5.63
N LEU A 172 11.91 -4.57 5.96
CA LEU A 172 12.02 -5.99 6.29
C LEU A 172 11.07 -6.41 7.42
N ILE A 173 10.80 -5.54 8.39
CA ILE A 173 9.92 -5.90 9.51
C ILE A 173 8.50 -6.28 9.04
N MET A 174 7.97 -5.58 8.04
CA MET A 174 6.67 -5.87 7.44
C MET A 174 6.68 -7.21 6.68
N ASP A 175 7.77 -7.48 5.96
CA ASP A 175 7.96 -8.76 5.26
C ASP A 175 7.93 -9.94 6.25
N LEU A 176 8.66 -9.82 7.36
CA LEU A 176 8.77 -10.86 8.37
C LEU A 176 7.44 -11.09 9.10
N ILE A 177 6.69 -10.03 9.38
CA ILE A 177 5.34 -10.15 9.98
C ILE A 177 4.42 -10.92 9.03
N SER A 178 4.37 -10.58 7.74
CA SER A 178 3.50 -11.28 6.78
C SER A 178 3.91 -12.72 6.49
N GLN A 179 5.19 -13.06 6.65
CA GLN A 179 5.69 -14.42 6.46
C GLN A 179 5.56 -15.31 7.70
N TYR A 180 5.29 -14.73 8.87
CA TYR A 180 5.16 -15.49 10.09
C TYR A 180 3.98 -16.45 10.00
N GLY A 181 4.20 -17.75 10.21
CA GLY A 181 3.14 -18.75 10.12
C GLY A 181 2.33 -18.81 11.40
N LEU A 182 1.10 -18.28 11.37
CA LEU A 182 0.16 -18.37 12.48
C LEU A 182 -0.62 -19.69 12.50
N GLY A 183 -1.10 -20.06 13.68
CA GLY A 183 -1.84 -21.31 13.92
C GLY A 183 -3.15 -21.47 13.14
N SER A 184 -3.70 -20.41 12.53
CA SER A 184 -4.88 -20.51 11.67
C SER A 184 -4.82 -19.59 10.45
N ARG A 185 -5.52 -20.00 9.37
CA ARG A 185 -5.58 -19.23 8.12
C ARG A 185 -6.28 -17.88 8.29
N ALA A 186 -7.34 -17.81 9.10
CA ALA A 186 -8.06 -16.56 9.37
C ALA A 186 -7.15 -15.54 10.06
N LEU A 187 -6.32 -15.99 11.00
CA LEU A 187 -5.36 -15.10 11.66
C LEU A 187 -4.23 -14.68 10.75
N GLN A 188 -3.72 -15.59 9.92
CA GLN A 188 -2.74 -15.26 8.89
C GLN A 188 -3.28 -14.20 7.93
N HIS A 189 -4.54 -14.37 7.52
CA HIS A 189 -5.24 -13.46 6.64
C HIS A 189 -5.34 -12.06 7.28
N GLY A 190 -5.77 -11.96 8.54
CA GLY A 190 -5.79 -10.72 9.31
C GLY A 190 -4.41 -10.03 9.39
N LEU A 191 -3.33 -10.76 9.66
CA LEU A 191 -1.98 -10.17 9.67
C LEU A 191 -1.55 -9.67 8.27
N ASN A 192 -1.86 -10.42 7.22
CA ASN A 192 -1.57 -10.00 5.85
C ASN A 192 -2.35 -8.74 5.47
N ALA A 193 -3.62 -8.64 5.90
CA ALA A 193 -4.46 -7.46 5.72
C ALA A 193 -3.89 -6.26 6.49
N ALA A 194 -3.47 -6.46 7.74
CA ALA A 194 -2.82 -5.43 8.56
C ALA A 194 -1.57 -4.85 7.91
N VAL A 195 -0.66 -5.70 7.44
CA VAL A 195 0.58 -5.27 6.79
C VAL A 195 0.28 -4.53 5.48
N LEU A 196 -0.56 -5.10 4.62
CA LEU A 196 -0.91 -4.47 3.34
C LEU A 196 -1.62 -3.13 3.55
N ALA A 197 -2.60 -3.05 4.45
CA ALA A 197 -3.31 -1.81 4.77
C ALA A 197 -2.35 -0.73 5.30
N THR A 198 -1.41 -1.12 6.16
CA THR A 198 -0.40 -0.21 6.72
C THR A 198 0.53 0.33 5.65
N GLU A 199 1.03 -0.51 4.73
CA GLU A 199 1.86 -0.06 3.63
C GLU A 199 1.12 0.90 2.69
N ILE A 200 -0.13 0.58 2.31
CA ILE A 200 -0.97 1.49 1.50
C ILE A 200 -1.19 2.82 2.24
N ALA A 201 -1.54 2.77 3.53
CA ALA A 201 -1.84 3.96 4.32
C ALA A 201 -0.63 4.87 4.54
N SER A 202 0.54 4.29 4.78
CA SER A 202 1.77 5.05 4.98
C SER A 202 2.08 5.97 3.79
N GLN A 203 1.83 5.52 2.56
CA GLN A 203 2.04 6.31 1.35
C GLN A 203 1.11 7.51 1.26
N VAL A 204 -0.16 7.33 1.65
CA VAL A 204 -1.17 8.40 1.59
C VAL A 204 -0.99 9.41 2.72
N LEU A 205 -0.75 8.93 3.94
CA LEU A 205 -0.68 9.77 5.13
C LEU A 205 0.61 10.60 5.19
N VAL A 206 1.74 10.07 4.70
CA VAL A 206 2.98 10.84 4.57
C VAL A 206 2.82 11.94 3.53
N ALA A 207 2.31 11.62 2.34
CA ALA A 207 2.10 12.60 1.27
C ALA A 207 1.14 13.72 1.69
N GLY A 208 0.01 13.38 2.34
CA GLY A 208 -0.95 14.38 2.83
C GLY A 208 -0.35 15.35 3.85
N ARG A 209 0.55 14.86 4.73
CA ARG A 209 1.23 15.72 5.72
C ARG A 209 2.30 16.62 5.08
N GLU A 210 2.97 16.18 4.02
CA GLU A 210 3.90 17.02 3.26
C GLU A 210 3.17 18.13 2.50
N GLU A 211 1.99 17.85 1.95
CA GLU A 211 1.12 18.86 1.32
C GLU A 211 0.63 19.90 2.34
N GLU A 212 0.17 19.46 3.52
CA GLU A 212 -0.26 20.33 4.61
C GLU A 212 0.89 21.24 5.10
N ALA A 213 2.07 20.68 5.37
CA ALA A 213 3.25 21.44 5.80
C ALA A 213 3.76 22.44 4.73
N GLY A 214 3.69 22.07 3.45
CA GLY A 214 4.00 22.96 2.33
C GLY A 214 3.02 24.12 2.20
N SER A 215 1.75 23.92 2.59
CA SER A 215 0.72 24.96 2.54
C SER A 215 0.85 25.99 3.68
N GLU A 216 1.31 25.59 4.88
CA GLU A 216 1.57 26.49 6.01
C GLU A 216 2.81 27.37 5.79
N SER A 217 3.81 26.85 5.06
CA SER A 217 5.02 27.57 4.62
C SER A 217 4.74 28.69 3.59
N ALA A 218 3.58 28.66 2.93
CA ALA A 218 3.17 29.66 1.94
C ALA A 218 2.43 30.87 2.54
N ALA A 219 2.27 30.95 3.87
CA ALA A 219 1.79 32.14 4.54
C ALA A 219 2.88 33.25 4.50
N PRO A 220 2.53 34.54 4.29
CA PRO A 220 3.52 35.59 4.11
C PRO A 220 4.34 35.76 5.40
N ALA A 221 5.63 35.45 5.30
CA ALA A 221 6.58 35.55 6.40
C ALA A 221 6.60 36.98 6.98
N GLU A 222 5.99 37.17 8.15
CA GLU A 222 6.32 38.30 9.00
C GLU A 222 7.78 38.16 9.44
N LYS A 223 8.59 39.14 9.02
CA LYS A 223 10.01 39.26 9.32
C LYS A 223 10.26 39.17 10.83
N ARG A 224 10.97 38.12 11.27
CA ARG A 224 11.68 38.12 12.56
C ARG A 224 13.19 38.27 12.33
N PRO A 225 13.91 38.95 13.25
CA PRO A 225 15.24 39.46 12.99
C PRO A 225 16.30 38.36 13.14
N LEU A 226 17.32 38.45 12.28
CA LEU A 226 18.53 37.64 12.29
C LEU A 226 19.31 37.83 13.60
N GLY A 227 19.44 36.75 14.37
CA GLY A 227 20.36 36.61 15.50
C GLY A 227 21.43 35.57 15.18
N GLN A 228 22.69 35.93 15.42
CA GLN A 228 23.91 35.25 14.98
C GLN A 228 24.23 33.95 15.74
N GLY A 229 24.72 32.95 14.99
CA GLY A 229 25.93 32.17 15.25
C GLY A 229 25.97 31.21 16.45
N ASN A 230 26.08 29.90 16.18
CA ASN A 230 27.32 29.16 16.46
C ASN A 230 27.40 27.84 15.70
N MET A 231 28.63 27.53 15.29
CA MET A 231 29.07 26.40 14.49
C MET A 231 29.48 25.22 15.40
N GLU A 232 29.33 24.02 14.85
CA GLU A 232 30.00 22.75 15.20
C GLU A 232 29.52 21.94 16.42
N THR A 233 28.76 20.88 16.12
CA THR A 233 29.23 19.49 16.36
C THR A 233 28.64 18.56 15.30
N ALA A 234 29.51 17.78 14.65
CA ALA A 234 29.15 16.80 13.64
C ALA A 234 28.47 15.57 14.27
N ALA A 235 27.18 15.40 14.00
CA ALA A 235 26.46 14.13 14.06
C ALA A 235 25.70 13.97 12.74
N ALA A 236 26.34 13.32 11.77
CA ALA A 236 25.72 13.05 10.48
C ALA A 236 24.75 11.87 10.61
N GLY A 237 23.46 12.13 10.40
CA GLY A 237 22.45 11.09 10.16
C GLY A 237 21.16 11.17 10.97
N MET A 238 20.57 12.34 11.13
CA MET A 238 19.12 12.54 11.34
C MET A 238 18.89 14.04 11.14
N GLU A 239 18.34 14.45 10.00
CA GLU A 239 17.65 15.74 9.99
C GLU A 239 16.39 15.56 10.84
N ASP A 240 16.38 16.19 12.02
CA ASP A 240 15.30 16.17 12.99
C ASP A 240 13.98 16.61 12.34
N LEU A 241 13.16 15.63 11.96
CA LEU A 241 11.75 15.85 11.75
C LEU A 241 11.13 16.28 13.08
N PRO A 242 10.15 17.22 13.08
CA PRO A 242 9.45 17.53 14.31
C PRO A 242 8.82 16.25 14.87
N VAL A 243 9.08 15.95 16.15
CA VAL A 243 8.72 14.69 16.81
C VAL A 243 7.19 14.47 16.84
N GLU A 244 6.40 15.55 16.92
CA GLU A 244 4.93 15.48 17.02
C GLU A 244 4.21 14.98 15.74
N PRO A 245 4.52 15.48 14.52
CA PRO A 245 4.00 14.94 13.26
C PRO A 245 4.23 13.43 13.07
N GLN A 246 5.36 12.90 13.54
CA GLN A 246 5.67 11.47 13.44
C GLN A 246 4.85 10.63 14.42
N GLU A 247 4.61 11.14 15.61
CA GLU A 247 3.81 10.44 16.63
C GLU A 247 2.33 10.35 16.23
N GLY A 248 1.78 11.42 15.63
CA GLY A 248 0.43 11.39 15.06
C GLY A 248 0.28 10.37 13.92
N LEU A 249 1.23 10.34 12.98
CA LEU A 249 1.27 9.36 11.90
C LEU A 249 1.37 7.93 12.46
N LYS A 250 2.26 7.70 13.42
CA LYS A 250 2.44 6.39 14.05
C LYS A 250 1.18 5.92 14.76
N ARG A 251 0.46 6.81 15.44
CA ARG A 251 -0.82 6.48 16.08
C ARG A 251 -1.86 6.02 15.06
N GLU A 252 -2.02 6.76 13.96
CA GLU A 252 -2.97 6.38 12.89
C GLU A 252 -2.58 5.05 12.23
N LEU A 253 -1.28 4.84 11.94
CA LEU A 253 -0.82 3.57 11.35
C LEU A 253 -0.97 2.38 12.31
N ALA A 254 -0.76 2.57 13.62
CA ALA A 254 -0.96 1.52 14.61
C ALA A 254 -2.44 1.13 14.73
N GLU A 255 -3.34 2.11 14.65
CA GLU A 255 -4.78 1.90 14.59
C GLU A 255 -5.20 1.15 13.32
N ILE A 256 -4.66 1.50 12.16
CA ILE A 256 -4.90 0.80 10.88
C ILE A 256 -4.38 -0.63 10.94
N PHE A 257 -3.19 -0.85 11.50
CA PHE A 257 -2.62 -2.19 11.64
C PHE A 257 -3.49 -3.05 12.57
N LEU A 258 -3.87 -2.52 13.73
CA LEU A 258 -4.75 -3.21 14.68
C LEU A 258 -6.10 -3.54 14.02
N GLY A 259 -6.68 -2.57 13.30
CA GLY A 259 -7.91 -2.75 12.52
C GLY A 259 -7.78 -3.81 11.45
N GLY A 260 -6.69 -3.80 10.67
CA GLY A 260 -6.44 -4.83 9.67
C GLY A 260 -6.28 -6.23 10.27
N PHE A 261 -5.72 -6.37 11.48
CA PHE A 261 -5.64 -7.67 12.15
C PHE A 261 -6.99 -8.13 12.70
N MET A 262 -7.74 -7.21 13.30
CA MET A 262 -8.98 -7.53 14.03
C MET A 262 -10.26 -7.36 13.20
N HIS A 263 -10.19 -6.96 11.93
CA HIS A 263 -11.39 -6.68 11.11
C HIS A 263 -12.37 -7.87 11.07
N ASP A 264 -11.82 -9.07 11.01
CA ASP A 264 -12.55 -10.34 10.98
C ASP A 264 -12.68 -11.01 12.36
N CYS A 265 -12.51 -10.28 13.47
CA CYS A 265 -12.54 -10.89 14.80
C CYS A 265 -13.88 -11.57 15.13
N GLY A 266 -14.98 -11.16 14.49
CA GLY A 266 -16.27 -11.86 14.60
C GLY A 266 -16.28 -13.28 14.01
N LEU A 267 -15.33 -13.63 13.15
CA LEU A 267 -15.16 -15.00 12.61
C LEU A 267 -14.34 -15.91 13.53
N TRP A 268 -13.69 -15.38 14.57
CA TRP A 268 -12.74 -16.15 15.37
C TRP A 268 -13.42 -17.21 16.25
N SER A 269 -14.73 -17.09 16.52
CA SER A 269 -15.53 -18.11 17.22
C SER A 269 -15.66 -19.43 16.45
N GLY A 270 -15.53 -19.41 15.12
CA GLY A 270 -15.75 -20.56 14.24
C GLY A 270 -17.22 -20.95 14.02
N GLU A 271 -18.13 -20.37 14.80
CA GLU A 271 -19.59 -20.52 14.68
C GLU A 271 -20.18 -19.13 14.46
N LEU A 272 -20.78 -18.92 13.29
CA LEU A 272 -21.53 -17.72 12.95
C LEU A 272 -23.02 -18.03 13.02
N ASP A 273 -23.78 -17.18 13.70
CA ASP A 273 -25.22 -17.12 13.50
C ASP A 273 -25.48 -16.71 12.04
N PRO A 274 -26.15 -17.52 11.22
CA PRO A 274 -26.42 -17.21 9.81
C PRO A 274 -27.24 -15.92 9.62
N GLU A 275 -27.98 -15.48 10.64
CA GLU A 275 -28.75 -14.24 10.60
C GLU A 275 -27.91 -13.00 10.96
N GLU A 276 -26.69 -13.19 11.49
CA GLU A 276 -25.84 -12.11 11.98
C GLU A 276 -24.49 -12.04 11.26
N GLY A 277 -24.19 -10.89 10.66
CA GLY A 277 -22.90 -10.65 10.00
C GLY A 277 -21.73 -10.69 10.99
N HIS A 278 -20.58 -11.19 10.55
CA HIS A 278 -19.37 -11.26 11.38
C HIS A 278 -18.86 -9.87 11.76
N GLU A 279 -19.19 -8.85 10.95
CA GLU A 279 -18.91 -7.45 11.25
C GLU A 279 -19.60 -6.99 12.55
N ALA A 280 -20.89 -7.29 12.71
CA ALA A 280 -21.65 -6.90 13.89
C ALA A 280 -21.17 -7.68 15.14
N ALA A 281 -20.83 -8.96 14.98
CA ALA A 281 -20.25 -9.78 16.05
C ALA A 281 -18.88 -9.24 16.52
N GLY A 282 -18.00 -8.90 15.59
CA GLY A 282 -16.73 -8.25 15.89
C GLY A 282 -16.93 -6.90 16.58
N ALA A 283 -17.82 -6.06 16.05
CA ALA A 283 -18.11 -4.74 16.61
C ALA A 283 -18.57 -4.81 18.08
N ARG A 284 -19.42 -5.78 18.44
CA ARG A 284 -19.85 -6.01 19.83
C ARG A 284 -18.71 -6.43 20.75
N LEU A 285 -17.82 -7.31 20.29
CA LEU A 285 -16.64 -7.70 21.05
C LEU A 285 -15.80 -6.47 21.39
N ILE A 286 -15.50 -5.66 20.37
CA ILE A 286 -14.68 -4.45 20.53
C ILE A 286 -15.39 -3.42 21.41
N HIS A 287 -16.69 -3.20 21.22
CA HIS A 287 -17.49 -2.28 22.03
C HIS A 287 -17.53 -2.66 23.51
N SER A 288 -17.41 -3.95 23.82
CA SER A 288 -17.38 -4.47 25.20
C SER A 288 -16.07 -4.16 25.94
N ILE A 289 -15.11 -3.50 25.28
CA ILE A 289 -13.81 -3.12 25.83
C ILE A 289 -13.68 -1.59 25.81
N PRO A 290 -14.03 -0.89 26.91
CA PRO A 290 -14.18 0.57 26.91
C PRO A 290 -12.90 1.34 26.54
N SER A 291 -11.74 0.80 26.89
CA SER A 291 -10.42 1.41 26.62
C SER A 291 -10.08 1.54 25.13
N ILE A 292 -10.74 0.76 24.26
CA ILE A 292 -10.49 0.80 22.82
C ILE A 292 -10.85 2.16 22.23
N GLY A 293 -11.88 2.83 22.75
CA GLY A 293 -12.27 4.16 22.26
C GLY A 293 -11.13 5.19 22.33
N ASP A 294 -10.25 5.08 23.32
CA ASP A 294 -9.08 5.96 23.46
C ASP A 294 -7.88 5.46 22.64
N LEU A 295 -7.68 4.13 22.61
CA LEU A 295 -6.55 3.48 21.97
C LEU A 295 -6.64 3.51 20.44
N ALA A 296 -7.78 3.09 19.90
CA ALA A 296 -8.09 2.91 18.47
C ALA A 296 -9.56 3.27 18.18
N PRO A 297 -9.91 4.59 18.20
CA PRO A 297 -11.29 5.07 18.08
C PRO A 297 -12.05 4.63 16.82
N ALA A 298 -11.36 4.35 15.71
CA ALA A 298 -11.93 3.89 14.45
C ALA A 298 -12.06 2.36 14.38
N LEU A 299 -11.58 1.59 15.37
CA LEU A 299 -11.53 0.13 15.29
C LEU A 299 -12.90 -0.50 15.06
N ILE A 300 -13.94 -0.05 15.78
CA ILE A 300 -15.32 -0.53 15.58
C ILE A 300 -15.77 -0.27 14.14
N ARG A 301 -15.47 0.92 13.59
CA ARG A 301 -15.85 1.28 12.21
C ARG A 301 -15.06 0.49 11.17
N ILE A 302 -13.78 0.22 11.41
CA ILE A 302 -12.98 -0.65 10.55
C ILE A 302 -13.65 -2.04 10.48
N VAL A 303 -13.97 -2.63 11.63
CA VAL A 303 -14.66 -3.92 11.72
C VAL A 303 -16.01 -3.86 11.03
N LEU A 304 -16.78 -2.79 11.20
CA LEU A 304 -18.13 -2.68 10.62
C LEU A 304 -18.16 -2.49 9.09
N PHE A 305 -17.17 -1.79 8.53
CA PHE A 305 -17.21 -1.33 7.13
C PHE A 305 -16.18 -1.99 6.20
N HIS A 306 -15.33 -2.91 6.69
CA HIS A 306 -14.24 -3.49 5.89
C HIS A 306 -14.72 -4.24 4.63
N SER A 307 -15.91 -4.85 4.66
CA SER A 307 -16.45 -5.64 3.55
C SER A 307 -17.12 -4.77 2.45
N GLU A 308 -17.36 -3.49 2.71
CA GLU A 308 -18.25 -2.62 1.92
C GLU A 308 -17.51 -1.63 0.99
N ILE A 309 -16.31 -1.98 0.53
CA ILE A 309 -15.43 -1.10 -0.26
C ILE A 309 -16.10 -0.45 -1.48
N SER A 310 -17.02 -1.17 -2.15
CA SER A 310 -17.74 -0.63 -3.33
C SER A 310 -18.74 0.46 -2.95
N ARG A 311 -19.34 0.37 -1.76
CA ARG A 311 -20.23 1.40 -1.23
C ARG A 311 -19.42 2.57 -0.69
N LEU A 312 -18.34 2.31 0.04
CA LEU A 312 -17.39 3.33 0.52
C LEU A 312 -16.81 4.17 -0.63
N ALA A 313 -16.56 3.58 -1.79
CA ALA A 313 -16.06 4.30 -2.97
C ALA A 313 -17.06 5.33 -3.55
N ASN A 314 -18.37 5.06 -3.42
CA ASN A 314 -19.42 5.80 -4.12
C ASN A 314 -20.25 6.73 -3.21
N LYS A 315 -20.10 6.59 -1.89
CA LYS A 315 -21.00 7.18 -0.89
C LYS A 315 -20.18 8.00 0.09
N ALA A 316 -20.56 9.26 0.24
CA ALA A 316 -19.90 10.18 1.18
C ALA A 316 -20.59 10.23 2.54
N GLY A 317 -21.89 9.88 2.62
CA GLY A 317 -22.62 9.76 3.88
C GLY A 317 -22.62 8.32 4.37
N VAL A 318 -21.55 7.89 5.05
CA VAL A 318 -21.51 6.57 5.70
C VAL A 318 -21.89 6.76 7.16
N VAL A 319 -22.75 5.91 7.68
CA VAL A 319 -23.32 6.07 9.02
C VAL A 319 -23.19 4.76 9.80
N GLU A 320 -22.57 4.87 10.96
CA GLU A 320 -22.59 3.85 12.01
C GLU A 320 -23.84 4.06 12.86
N ILE A 321 -24.62 2.99 13.07
CA ILE A 321 -25.82 3.01 13.90
C ILE A 321 -25.64 1.97 15.01
N VAL A 322 -25.87 2.41 16.23
CA VAL A 322 -25.87 1.59 17.43
C VAL A 322 -27.27 1.65 18.02
N GLU A 323 -27.98 0.52 18.05
CA GLU A 323 -29.30 0.43 18.68
C GLU A 323 -29.18 -0.35 20.00
N GLU A 324 -29.63 0.29 21.08
CA GLU A 324 -29.70 -0.32 22.41
C GLU A 324 -31.14 -0.79 22.66
N GLY A 325 -31.40 -2.07 22.38
CA GLY A 325 -32.68 -2.74 22.63
C GLY A 325 -32.78 -3.34 24.04
N GLU A 326 -33.85 -4.11 24.32
CA GLU A 326 -34.11 -4.80 25.60
C GLU A 326 -33.01 -5.82 25.99
N GLY A 327 -31.83 -5.32 26.38
CA GLY A 327 -30.67 -6.10 26.79
C GLY A 327 -29.70 -6.52 25.68
N ARG A 328 -29.87 -6.05 24.44
CA ARG A 328 -28.97 -6.33 23.29
C ARG A 328 -28.52 -5.02 22.62
N ILE A 329 -27.25 -4.97 22.23
CA ILE A 329 -26.69 -3.90 21.40
C ILE A 329 -26.58 -4.43 19.97
N SER A 330 -27.14 -3.74 18.98
CA SER A 330 -26.92 -4.04 17.56
C SER A 330 -26.08 -2.94 16.90
N PHE A 331 -25.31 -3.35 15.89
CA PHE A 331 -24.51 -2.47 15.06
C PHE A 331 -24.98 -2.61 13.62
N ASP A 332 -25.34 -1.48 13.03
CA ASP A 332 -25.81 -1.40 11.65
C ASP A 332 -25.05 -0.33 10.87
N ALA A 333 -24.99 -0.54 9.56
CA ALA A 333 -24.28 0.30 8.61
C ALA A 333 -25.25 0.85 7.55
N GLU A 334 -25.32 2.17 7.44
CA GLU A 334 -26.10 2.84 6.40
C GLU A 334 -25.26 3.72 5.49
N PHE A 335 -25.69 3.81 4.22
CA PHE A 335 -24.91 4.47 3.17
C PHE A 335 -25.80 5.40 2.34
N TYR A 336 -25.42 6.66 2.33
CA TYR A 336 -26.10 7.78 1.69
C TYR A 336 -25.19 8.43 0.66
N SER A 337 -25.80 9.03 -0.36
CA SER A 337 -25.04 9.65 -1.46
C SER A 337 -24.19 10.81 -0.94
N THR A 338 -24.74 11.62 -0.03
CA THR A 338 -24.06 12.76 0.58
C THR A 338 -24.14 12.72 2.12
N PRO A 339 -23.26 13.43 2.84
CA PRO A 339 -23.39 13.61 4.28
C PRO A 339 -24.69 14.33 4.67
N GLU A 340 -25.19 15.24 3.81
CA GLU A 340 -26.44 15.96 4.05
C GLU A 340 -27.66 15.02 3.99
N ASP A 341 -27.67 14.08 3.04
CA ASP A 341 -28.70 13.04 2.93
C ASP A 341 -28.72 12.16 4.19
N ALA A 342 -27.52 11.78 4.68
CA ALA A 342 -27.38 11.03 5.93
C ALA A 342 -27.94 11.81 7.13
N GLN A 343 -27.58 13.09 7.27
CA GLN A 343 -28.11 13.93 8.35
C GLN A 343 -29.63 14.08 8.29
N ALA A 344 -30.20 14.25 7.09
CA ALA A 344 -31.64 14.35 6.90
C ALA A 344 -32.34 13.05 7.30
N ALA A 345 -31.81 11.90 6.91
CA ALA A 345 -32.36 10.59 7.26
C ALA A 345 -32.31 10.34 8.78
N LEU A 346 -31.19 10.67 9.43
CA LEU A 346 -31.02 10.50 10.88
C LEU A 346 -32.00 11.35 11.70
N ARG A 347 -32.36 12.56 11.23
CA ARG A 347 -33.37 13.40 11.90
C ARG A 347 -34.77 12.80 11.85
N LEU A 348 -35.05 11.97 10.86
CA LEU A 348 -36.38 11.39 10.61
C LEU A 348 -36.51 9.96 11.16
N ARG A 349 -35.41 9.33 11.58
CA ARG A 349 -35.42 7.96 12.09
C ARG A 349 -36.13 7.91 13.45
N PRO A 350 -37.19 7.10 13.61
CA PRO A 350 -37.83 6.89 14.90
C PRO A 350 -37.05 5.90 15.77
N GLY A 351 -37.09 6.04 17.09
CA GLY A 351 -36.52 5.08 18.05
C GLY A 351 -35.41 5.67 18.93
N ARG A 352 -34.86 4.82 19.80
CA ARG A 352 -33.65 5.13 20.59
C ARG A 352 -32.45 4.45 19.92
N PHE A 353 -31.61 5.25 19.31
CA PHE A 353 -30.38 4.80 18.67
C PHE A 353 -29.32 5.91 18.82
N ARG A 354 -28.05 5.52 18.78
CA ARG A 354 -26.93 6.43 18.55
C ARG A 354 -26.48 6.25 17.11
N ALA A 355 -26.38 7.34 16.36
CA ALA A 355 -25.87 7.28 15.00
C ALA A 355 -24.77 8.33 14.81
N GLU A 356 -23.68 7.92 14.17
CA GLU A 356 -22.54 8.77 13.87
C GLU A 356 -22.19 8.69 12.39
N ILE A 357 -22.05 9.87 11.77
CA ILE A 357 -21.58 9.96 10.39
C ILE A 357 -20.06 9.77 10.42
N VAL A 358 -19.59 8.78 9.66
CA VAL A 358 -18.18 8.45 9.51
C VAL A 358 -17.44 9.66 8.95
N SER A 359 -16.42 10.12 9.67
CA SER A 359 -15.62 11.29 9.29
C SER A 359 -14.55 10.94 8.24
N GLU A 360 -13.92 11.96 7.63
CA GLU A 360 -12.76 11.70 6.77
C GLU A 360 -11.62 11.01 7.53
N ARG A 361 -11.43 11.34 8.82
CA ARG A 361 -10.43 10.67 9.67
C ARG A 361 -10.74 9.17 9.80
N ASP A 362 -12.00 8.80 10.00
CA ASP A 362 -12.40 7.40 10.06
C ASP A 362 -12.17 6.71 8.71
N LEU A 363 -12.50 7.38 7.60
CA LEU A 363 -12.25 6.84 6.25
C LEU A 363 -10.75 6.64 5.97
N ARG A 364 -9.86 7.46 6.53
CA ARG A 364 -8.40 7.25 6.44
C ARG A 364 -7.97 5.94 7.08
N ALA A 365 -8.72 5.45 8.07
CA ALA A 365 -8.46 4.17 8.72
C ALA A 365 -9.20 3.00 8.05
N ILE A 366 -10.45 3.19 7.64
CA ILE A 366 -11.32 2.15 7.06
C ILE A 366 -10.87 1.76 5.65
N LEU A 367 -10.64 2.74 4.75
CA LEU A 367 -10.36 2.48 3.34
C LEU A 367 -9.15 1.56 3.09
N PRO A 368 -7.97 1.75 3.71
CA PRO A 368 -6.83 0.88 3.46
C PRO A 368 -7.11 -0.56 3.91
N VAL A 369 -7.83 -0.76 5.02
CA VAL A 369 -8.21 -2.10 5.49
C VAL A 369 -9.21 -2.75 4.53
N ALA A 370 -10.27 -2.03 4.15
CA ALA A 370 -11.26 -2.53 3.21
C ALA A 370 -10.67 -2.87 1.83
N MET A 371 -9.68 -2.11 1.37
CA MET A 371 -8.94 -2.40 0.13
C MET A 371 -8.02 -3.61 0.28
N ALA A 372 -7.31 -3.72 1.40
CA ALA A 372 -6.43 -4.86 1.68
C ALA A 372 -7.23 -6.17 1.77
N GLU A 373 -8.35 -6.14 2.50
CA GLU A 373 -9.28 -7.25 2.62
C GLU A 373 -9.81 -7.70 1.26
N ASN A 374 -10.40 -6.77 0.50
CA ASN A 374 -10.92 -7.07 -0.83
C ASN A 374 -9.83 -7.64 -1.77
N PHE A 375 -8.60 -7.16 -1.62
CA PHE A 375 -7.47 -7.66 -2.38
C PHE A 375 -7.13 -9.10 -2.02
N LEU A 376 -6.87 -9.37 -0.74
CA LEU A 376 -6.41 -10.68 -0.27
C LEU A 376 -7.47 -11.75 -0.49
N THR A 377 -8.72 -11.49 -0.12
CA THR A 377 -9.82 -12.44 -0.30
C THR A 377 -10.00 -12.86 -1.75
N ARG A 378 -9.77 -11.94 -2.69
CA ARG A 378 -9.85 -12.23 -4.15
C ARG A 378 -8.58 -12.85 -4.73
N ARG A 379 -7.47 -12.85 -3.98
CA ARG A 379 -6.20 -13.52 -4.33
C ARG A 379 -6.18 -14.97 -3.85
N GLU A 380 -7.11 -15.35 -3.00
CA GLU A 380 -7.21 -16.68 -2.41
C GLU A 380 -8.28 -17.56 -3.09
N GLY A 381 -8.11 -18.88 -3.02
CA GLY A 381 -9.11 -19.85 -3.49
C GLY A 381 -8.97 -20.30 -4.95
N PHE A 382 -9.93 -21.12 -5.41
CA PHE A 382 -9.91 -21.71 -6.76
C PHE A 382 -10.13 -20.69 -7.88
N GLU A 383 -10.89 -19.63 -7.59
CA GLU A 383 -11.15 -18.51 -8.52
C GLU A 383 -10.24 -17.30 -8.26
N ALA A 384 -9.04 -17.55 -7.71
CA ALA A 384 -8.06 -16.53 -7.39
C ALA A 384 -7.75 -15.65 -8.60
N GLN A 385 -7.78 -14.34 -8.38
CA GLN A 385 -7.64 -13.36 -9.45
C GLN A 385 -6.24 -12.74 -9.46
N SER A 386 -5.85 -12.19 -10.61
CA SER A 386 -4.59 -11.46 -10.72
C SER A 386 -4.68 -10.11 -10.01
N PRO A 387 -3.54 -9.57 -9.52
CA PRO A 387 -3.52 -8.22 -8.94
C PRO A 387 -4.07 -7.17 -9.91
N GLY A 388 -3.74 -7.28 -11.20
CA GLY A 388 -4.26 -6.44 -12.28
C GLY A 388 -5.79 -6.42 -12.36
N ALA A 389 -6.43 -7.59 -12.29
CA ALA A 389 -7.88 -7.71 -12.35
C ALA A 389 -8.57 -7.13 -11.11
N ILE A 390 -7.98 -7.33 -9.93
CA ILE A 390 -8.56 -6.85 -8.67
C ILE A 390 -8.45 -5.32 -8.58
N VAL A 391 -7.24 -4.76 -8.72
CA VAL A 391 -7.00 -3.31 -8.72
C VAL A 391 -7.78 -2.65 -9.85
N GLY A 392 -7.84 -3.27 -11.03
CA GLY A 392 -8.62 -2.80 -12.16
C GLY A 392 -10.13 -2.69 -11.88
N ARG A 393 -10.70 -3.55 -11.03
CA ARG A 393 -12.10 -3.40 -10.58
C ARG A 393 -12.27 -2.24 -9.61
N LEU A 394 -11.40 -2.14 -8.61
CA LEU A 394 -11.44 -1.06 -7.63
C LEU A 394 -11.27 0.31 -8.29
N ALA A 395 -10.44 0.39 -9.35
CA ALA A 395 -10.21 1.59 -10.14
C ALA A 395 -11.45 2.08 -10.92
N LYS A 396 -12.38 1.19 -11.29
CA LYS A 396 -13.57 1.56 -12.10
C LYS A 396 -14.48 2.55 -11.38
N VAL A 397 -14.58 2.45 -10.07
CA VAL A 397 -15.45 3.28 -9.24
C VAL A 397 -14.77 4.53 -8.70
N VAL A 398 -13.51 4.80 -9.09
CA VAL A 398 -12.78 6.00 -8.67
C VAL A 398 -13.47 7.25 -9.23
N ARG A 399 -13.82 8.16 -8.32
CA ARG A 399 -14.41 9.49 -8.60
C ARG A 399 -13.59 10.67 -8.08
N GLY A 400 -12.48 10.42 -7.40
CA GLY A 400 -11.69 11.45 -6.75
C GLY A 400 -11.47 11.21 -5.26
N GLY A 401 -10.92 12.23 -4.60
CA GLY A 401 -10.86 12.33 -3.15
C GLY A 401 -9.98 11.28 -2.47
N LEU A 402 -10.34 10.92 -1.24
CA LEU A 402 -9.55 10.02 -0.42
C LEU A 402 -9.45 8.60 -1.00
N TYR A 403 -10.54 8.09 -1.58
CA TYR A 403 -10.55 6.79 -2.25
C TYR A 403 -9.54 6.71 -3.41
N GLU A 404 -9.46 7.76 -4.24
CA GLU A 404 -8.47 7.83 -5.32
C GLU A 404 -7.04 7.74 -4.77
N ARG A 405 -6.73 8.51 -3.72
CA ARG A 405 -5.39 8.51 -3.11
C ARG A 405 -4.97 7.11 -2.64
N PHE A 406 -5.87 6.38 -1.99
CA PHE A 406 -5.59 5.01 -1.54
C PHE A 406 -5.48 4.01 -2.70
N ILE A 407 -6.30 4.11 -3.75
CA ILE A 407 -6.16 3.24 -4.93
C ILE A 407 -4.86 3.54 -5.69
N VAL A 408 -4.42 4.80 -5.78
CA VAL A 408 -3.09 5.14 -6.32
C VAL A 408 -1.99 4.48 -5.50
N ALA A 409 -2.05 4.56 -4.17
CA ALA A 409 -1.09 3.90 -3.29
C ALA A 409 -1.09 2.38 -3.49
N MET A 410 -2.26 1.76 -3.51
CA MET A 410 -2.42 0.32 -3.76
C MET A 410 -1.85 -0.10 -5.12
N SER A 411 -2.11 0.67 -6.17
CA SER A 411 -1.55 0.46 -7.51
C SER A 411 -0.02 0.43 -7.49
N ASN A 412 0.61 1.35 -6.76
CA ASN A 412 2.08 1.42 -6.67
C ASN A 412 2.65 0.27 -5.83
N VAL A 413 2.07 0.02 -4.66
CA VAL A 413 2.45 -1.08 -3.76
C VAL A 413 2.39 -2.43 -4.49
N GLN A 414 1.37 -2.63 -5.33
CA GLN A 414 1.18 -3.86 -6.13
C GLN A 414 1.86 -3.80 -7.51
N SER A 415 2.49 -2.68 -7.90
CA SER A 415 3.06 -2.46 -9.23
C SER A 415 2.10 -2.72 -10.40
N VAL A 416 0.87 -2.22 -10.26
CA VAL A 416 -0.22 -2.38 -11.24
C VAL A 416 -0.73 -1.02 -11.70
N ALA A 417 -0.76 -0.80 -13.02
CA ALA A 417 -1.32 0.40 -13.64
C ALA A 417 -2.65 0.06 -14.38
N PRO A 418 -3.78 0.03 -13.66
CA PRO A 418 -5.08 -0.35 -14.24
C PRO A 418 -5.53 0.61 -15.34
N LYS A 419 -6.54 0.22 -16.11
CA LYS A 419 -7.19 1.08 -17.11
C LYS A 419 -7.54 2.45 -16.49
N ARG A 420 -7.34 3.53 -17.23
CA ARG A 420 -7.52 4.95 -16.81
C ARG A 420 -6.45 5.50 -15.87
N ALA A 421 -5.50 4.69 -15.41
CA ALA A 421 -4.43 5.19 -14.55
C ALA A 421 -3.50 6.14 -15.33
N TYR A 422 -3.23 7.31 -14.77
CA TYR A 422 -2.08 8.12 -15.14
C TYR A 422 -0.83 7.48 -14.55
N ALA A 423 0.20 7.38 -15.38
CA ALA A 423 1.41 6.63 -15.10
C ALA A 423 2.63 7.45 -15.50
N ILE A 424 3.60 7.53 -14.60
CA ILE A 424 4.95 8.03 -14.89
C ILE A 424 5.85 6.82 -15.10
N LEU A 425 6.64 6.86 -16.16
CA LEU A 425 7.64 5.85 -16.46
C LEU A 425 9.00 6.22 -15.85
N GLU A 426 9.72 5.20 -15.42
CA GLU A 426 11.13 5.28 -15.01
C GLU A 426 11.90 4.17 -15.69
N GLY A 427 13.05 4.52 -16.30
CA GLY A 427 13.95 3.58 -16.93
C GLY A 427 14.18 3.84 -18.43
N THR A 428 15.01 2.98 -19.02
CA THR A 428 15.51 3.12 -20.39
C THR A 428 15.30 1.82 -21.15
N ILE A 429 14.71 1.90 -22.35
CA ILE A 429 14.46 0.74 -23.20
C ILE A 429 15.29 0.79 -24.48
N SER A 430 15.55 -0.37 -25.08
CA SER A 430 16.16 -0.47 -26.40
C SER A 430 15.09 -0.69 -27.47
N VAL A 431 14.92 0.29 -28.36
CA VAL A 431 13.98 0.23 -29.48
C VAL A 431 14.71 0.11 -30.81
N VAL A 432 14.07 -0.53 -31.80
CA VAL A 432 14.60 -0.62 -33.17
C VAL A 432 13.96 0.49 -34.00
N VAL A 433 14.78 1.41 -34.48
CA VAL A 433 14.38 2.54 -35.32
C VAL A 433 14.80 2.25 -36.75
N GLU A 434 13.88 2.44 -37.69
CA GLU A 434 14.17 2.38 -39.12
C GLU A 434 14.58 3.78 -39.57
N GLY A 435 15.83 3.93 -40.02
CA GLY A 435 16.32 5.22 -40.54
C GLY A 435 15.70 5.56 -41.89
N GLU A 436 15.85 6.82 -42.33
CA GLU A 436 15.36 7.29 -43.64
C GLU A 436 15.93 6.48 -44.82
N ASP A 437 17.10 5.88 -44.64
CA ASP A 437 17.77 5.00 -45.60
C ASP A 437 17.24 3.55 -45.61
N GLY A 438 16.17 3.25 -44.85
CA GLY A 438 15.61 1.89 -44.67
C GLY A 438 16.44 0.97 -43.75
N ASN A 439 17.51 1.50 -43.13
CA ASN A 439 18.42 0.72 -42.31
C ASN A 439 17.95 0.69 -40.85
N ARG A 440 17.84 -0.50 -40.25
CA ARG A 440 17.37 -0.67 -38.85
C ARG A 440 18.52 -0.50 -37.87
N ARG A 441 18.37 0.43 -36.92
CA ARG A 441 19.34 0.69 -35.85
C ARG A 441 18.68 0.53 -34.49
N ARG A 442 19.40 -0.08 -33.54
CA ARG A 442 18.96 -0.15 -32.15
C ARG A 442 19.33 1.13 -31.45
N GLN A 443 18.37 1.80 -30.83
CA GLN A 443 18.54 3.05 -30.10
C GLN A 443 18.04 2.89 -28.67
N SER A 444 18.80 3.47 -27.73
CA SER A 444 18.39 3.57 -26.34
C SER A 444 17.44 4.74 -26.16
N LEU A 445 16.30 4.51 -25.52
CA LEU A 445 15.28 5.50 -25.23
C LEU A 445 15.08 5.62 -23.73
N ASP A 446 15.47 6.76 -23.17
CA ASP A 446 15.14 7.10 -21.79
C ASP A 446 13.69 7.57 -21.71
N LEU A 447 12.89 6.86 -20.91
CA LEU A 447 11.48 7.17 -20.67
C LEU A 447 11.26 7.74 -19.27
N THR A 448 12.32 8.03 -18.53
CA THR A 448 12.25 8.56 -17.17
C THR A 448 11.53 9.90 -17.14
N GLY A 449 10.46 9.99 -16.35
CA GLY A 449 9.63 11.18 -16.23
C GLY A 449 8.60 11.37 -17.35
N CYS A 450 8.59 10.51 -18.37
CA CYS A 450 7.52 10.50 -19.38
C CYS A 450 6.21 10.05 -18.73
N GLU A 451 5.12 10.73 -19.09
CA GLU A 451 3.78 10.42 -18.56
C GLU A 451 2.91 9.81 -19.65
N GLY A 452 2.27 8.71 -19.30
CA GLY A 452 1.27 8.05 -20.12
C GLY A 452 -0.01 7.79 -19.36
N CYS A 453 -1.00 7.31 -20.08
CA CYS A 453 -2.21 6.80 -19.47
C CYS A 453 -2.48 5.37 -19.94
N SER A 454 -2.88 4.53 -18.99
CA SER A 454 -3.15 3.12 -19.21
C SER A 454 -4.47 2.92 -19.93
N ILE A 455 -4.42 2.20 -21.05
CA ILE A 455 -5.59 1.69 -21.77
C ILE A 455 -5.98 0.28 -21.32
N GLY A 456 -5.36 -0.21 -20.24
CA GLY A 456 -5.61 -1.51 -19.64
C GLY A 456 -4.45 -2.48 -19.80
N HIS A 457 -4.69 -3.72 -19.38
CA HIS A 457 -3.79 -4.85 -19.56
C HIS A 457 -4.40 -5.69 -20.69
N GLY A 458 -3.60 -6.09 -21.69
CA GLY A 458 -4.03 -7.04 -22.71
C GLY A 458 -4.14 -8.45 -22.10
N ASP A 459 -3.74 -9.47 -22.86
CA ASP A 459 -3.68 -10.84 -22.34
C ASP A 459 -2.56 -11.05 -21.31
N ASP A 460 -1.57 -10.15 -21.28
CA ASP A 460 -0.53 -10.12 -20.25
C ASP A 460 -0.98 -9.31 -19.04
N LEU A 461 -1.26 -10.05 -17.97
CA LEU A 461 -1.75 -9.56 -16.68
C LEU A 461 -0.80 -8.57 -15.99
N TYR A 462 0.47 -8.49 -16.41
CA TYR A 462 1.49 -7.60 -15.84
C TYR A 462 2.01 -6.55 -16.85
N SER A 463 1.39 -6.45 -18.03
CA SER A 463 1.77 -5.50 -19.07
C SER A 463 0.73 -4.39 -19.19
N PRO A 464 0.83 -3.31 -18.39
CA PRO A 464 0.03 -2.14 -18.70
C PRO A 464 0.41 -1.60 -20.07
N HIS A 465 -0.61 -1.38 -20.90
CA HIS A 465 -0.48 -0.76 -22.20
C HIS A 465 -0.68 0.74 -22.01
N LEU A 466 0.36 1.51 -22.27
CA LEU A 466 0.34 2.96 -22.08
C LEU A 466 0.37 3.68 -23.42
N ILE A 467 -0.40 4.75 -23.51
CA ILE A 467 -0.19 5.79 -24.52
C ILE A 467 0.52 6.95 -23.83
N LEU A 468 1.74 7.27 -24.26
CA LEU A 468 2.46 8.44 -23.75
C LEU A 468 1.73 9.70 -24.20
N LEU A 469 1.44 10.57 -23.24
CA LEU A 469 0.75 11.85 -23.44
C LEU A 469 1.69 13.03 -23.23
N PHE A 470 2.70 12.87 -22.37
CA PHE A 470 3.68 13.90 -22.05
C PHE A 470 5.09 13.30 -22.02
N GLY A 471 6.06 14.07 -22.51
CA GLY A 471 7.48 13.77 -22.42
C GLY A 471 8.23 14.80 -21.58
N VAL A 472 9.54 14.59 -21.43
CA VAL A 472 10.43 15.53 -20.77
C VAL A 472 11.17 16.34 -21.84
N GLY A 473 10.94 17.65 -21.84
CA GLY A 473 11.60 18.61 -22.73
C GLY A 473 13.08 18.79 -22.42
N ALA A 474 13.81 19.45 -23.32
CA ALA A 474 15.25 19.71 -23.15
C ALA A 474 15.62 20.53 -21.90
N ASN A 475 14.65 21.24 -21.32
CA ASN A 475 14.78 22.00 -20.08
C ASN A 475 14.31 21.23 -18.83
N GLY A 476 14.04 19.92 -18.97
CA GLY A 476 13.50 19.08 -17.90
C GLY A 476 12.01 19.30 -17.61
N ARG A 477 11.31 20.16 -18.36
CA ARG A 477 9.88 20.44 -18.13
C ARG A 477 9.01 19.45 -18.89
N ARG A 478 7.82 19.23 -18.34
CA ARG A 478 6.75 18.45 -18.96
C ARG A 478 6.31 19.09 -20.29
N GLU A 479 6.38 18.33 -21.38
CA GLU A 479 5.95 18.73 -22.72
C GLU A 479 4.83 17.82 -23.23
N LYS A 480 3.77 18.41 -23.81
CA LYS A 480 2.67 17.65 -24.40
C LYS A 480 3.11 17.02 -25.72
N LEU A 481 2.87 15.72 -25.85
CA LEU A 481 3.16 14.98 -27.08
C LEU A 481 2.03 15.15 -28.11
N GLU A 482 2.44 15.31 -29.37
CA GLU A 482 1.56 15.45 -30.54
C GLU A 482 0.75 14.18 -30.76
N TYR A 483 -0.54 14.36 -31.01
CA TYR A 483 -1.47 13.29 -31.34
C TYR A 483 -1.00 12.49 -32.57
N ILE A 484 -1.17 11.17 -32.50
CA ILE A 484 -1.05 10.25 -33.64
C ILE A 484 -2.38 9.50 -33.75
N ASP A 485 -2.93 9.41 -34.96
CA ASP A 485 -4.11 8.60 -35.27
C ASP A 485 -3.84 7.12 -34.92
N PRO A 486 -4.70 6.44 -34.14
CA PRO A 486 -4.53 5.04 -33.80
C PRO A 486 -4.35 4.12 -35.02
N ARG A 487 -4.86 4.46 -36.21
CA ARG A 487 -4.71 3.65 -37.41
C ARG A 487 -3.35 3.81 -38.09
N ASP A 488 -2.55 4.79 -37.67
CA ASP A 488 -1.17 4.96 -38.14
C ASP A 488 -0.29 3.88 -37.49
N GLY A 489 0.24 2.97 -38.33
CA GLY A 489 1.11 1.88 -37.88
C GLY A 489 2.38 2.35 -37.15
N SER A 490 2.80 3.60 -37.33
CA SER A 490 3.96 4.16 -36.63
C SER A 490 3.73 4.43 -35.14
N LEU A 491 2.48 4.49 -34.68
CA LEU A 491 2.17 4.57 -33.25
C LEU A 491 2.54 3.27 -32.53
N TRP A 492 2.18 2.14 -33.14
CA TRP A 492 2.33 0.79 -32.59
C TRP A 492 3.70 0.18 -32.91
N GLY A 493 4.30 0.62 -34.01
CA GLY A 493 5.69 0.31 -34.35
C GLY A 493 6.64 1.03 -33.40
N HIS A 494 7.75 0.38 -33.05
CA HIS A 494 8.80 0.92 -32.16
C HIS A 494 9.59 2.11 -32.77
N ALA A 495 8.99 2.84 -33.70
CA ALA A 495 9.58 3.99 -34.36
C ALA A 495 9.60 5.19 -33.42
N LEU A 496 10.80 5.61 -33.04
CA LEU A 496 11.02 6.84 -32.27
C LEU A 496 10.64 8.05 -33.11
N ARG A 497 9.58 8.75 -32.70
CA ARG A 497 9.21 10.05 -33.25
C ARG A 497 9.28 11.10 -32.15
N PRO A 498 10.31 11.96 -32.14
CA PRO A 498 10.42 13.03 -31.16
C PRO A 498 9.13 13.83 -31.09
N LYS A 499 8.69 14.15 -29.86
CA LYS A 499 7.49 14.96 -29.57
C LYS A 499 6.15 14.36 -29.98
N LYS A 500 6.07 13.11 -30.45
CA LYS A 500 4.79 12.47 -30.74
C LYS A 500 4.41 11.44 -29.68
N ARG A 501 3.10 11.17 -29.57
CA ARG A 501 2.59 10.09 -28.71
C ARG A 501 3.16 8.75 -29.15
N MET A 502 3.38 7.87 -28.19
CA MET A 502 3.92 6.53 -28.42
C MET A 502 3.11 5.51 -27.64
N TYR A 503 2.95 4.32 -28.21
CA TYR A 503 2.44 3.16 -27.49
C TYR A 503 3.58 2.40 -26.82
N ILE A 504 3.42 2.10 -25.54
CA ILE A 504 4.37 1.32 -24.74
C ILE A 504 3.63 0.13 -24.12
N ALA A 505 3.96 -1.08 -24.55
CA ALA A 505 3.57 -2.31 -23.86
C ALA A 505 4.59 -2.61 -22.77
N VAL A 506 4.35 -2.10 -21.55
CA VAL A 506 5.37 -2.10 -20.49
C VAL A 506 5.83 -3.51 -20.12
N GLY A 507 4.96 -4.53 -20.21
CA GLY A 507 5.35 -5.90 -19.89
C GLY A 507 6.41 -6.49 -20.81
N ARG A 508 6.56 -5.98 -22.04
CA ARG A 508 7.69 -6.35 -22.93
C ARG A 508 9.04 -5.83 -22.42
N HIS A 509 8.99 -4.82 -21.54
CA HIS A 509 10.12 -4.11 -20.97
C HIS A 509 10.12 -4.22 -19.44
N ARG A 510 9.53 -5.29 -18.91
CA ARG A 510 9.25 -5.46 -17.48
C ARG A 510 10.49 -5.49 -16.58
N GLU A 511 11.68 -5.63 -17.16
CA GLU A 511 12.97 -5.60 -16.46
C GLU A 511 13.62 -4.21 -16.53
N GLU A 512 13.18 -3.38 -17.48
CA GLU A 512 13.82 -2.12 -17.88
C GLU A 512 12.98 -0.90 -17.49
N LEU A 513 11.65 -1.08 -17.40
CA LEU A 513 10.70 -0.03 -17.07
C LEU A 513 9.98 -0.31 -15.75
N THR A 514 9.83 0.76 -14.98
CA THR A 514 8.89 0.82 -13.86
C THR A 514 7.78 1.80 -14.15
N VAL A 515 6.60 1.50 -13.60
CA VAL A 515 5.42 2.37 -13.70
C VAL A 515 5.08 2.86 -12.31
N ARG A 516 4.89 4.16 -12.18
CA ARG A 516 4.33 4.78 -10.99
C ARG A 516 3.00 5.43 -11.34
N VAL A 517 1.93 4.92 -10.76
CA VAL A 517 0.60 5.51 -10.87
C VAL A 517 0.54 6.79 -10.06
N THR A 518 -0.04 7.84 -10.63
CA THR A 518 -0.15 9.17 -10.00
C THR A 518 -1.59 9.66 -9.86
N GLY A 519 -2.55 9.00 -10.49
CA GLY A 519 -3.96 9.38 -10.45
C GLY A 519 -4.77 8.63 -11.49
N PHE A 520 -6.03 9.02 -11.62
CA PHE A 520 -6.98 8.39 -12.54
C PHE A 520 -7.67 9.41 -13.43
N MET A 521 -7.75 9.09 -14.70
CA MET A 521 -8.60 9.82 -15.64
C MET A 521 -10.07 9.47 -15.34
N ASN A 522 -10.99 10.44 -15.38
CA ASN A 522 -12.42 10.11 -15.33
C ASN A 522 -12.86 9.44 -16.66
N GLU A 523 -14.02 8.76 -16.67
CA GLU A 523 -14.49 8.02 -17.86
C GLU A 523 -14.69 8.91 -19.09
N GLU A 524 -15.19 10.13 -18.91
CA GLU A 524 -15.46 11.05 -20.02
C GLU A 524 -14.16 11.51 -20.69
N VAL A 525 -13.18 11.96 -19.90
CA VAL A 525 -11.86 12.36 -20.38
C VAL A 525 -11.14 11.16 -20.98
N TYR A 526 -11.28 9.97 -20.40
CA TYR A 526 -10.73 8.74 -20.96
C TYR A 526 -11.31 8.41 -22.33
N GLY A 527 -12.64 8.45 -22.47
CA GLY A 527 -13.30 8.24 -23.76
C GLY A 527 -12.82 9.23 -24.82
N ASN A 528 -12.66 10.50 -24.45
CA ASN A 528 -12.24 11.56 -25.36
C ASN A 528 -10.75 11.50 -25.75
N VAL A 529 -9.87 11.10 -24.83
CA VAL A 529 -8.41 11.14 -25.04
C VAL A 529 -7.87 9.80 -25.57
N LEU A 530 -8.43 8.69 -25.10
CA LEU A 530 -7.89 7.33 -25.29
C LEU A 530 -8.88 6.33 -25.90
N GLY A 531 -10.17 6.69 -26.03
CA GLY A 531 -11.19 5.77 -26.52
C GLY A 531 -10.86 5.14 -27.88
N GLU A 532 -10.36 5.94 -28.82
CA GLU A 532 -9.98 5.46 -30.15
C GLU A 532 -8.75 4.53 -30.11
N TYR A 533 -7.79 4.81 -29.23
CA TYR A 533 -6.60 3.98 -29.04
C TYR A 533 -6.97 2.60 -28.47
N GLU A 534 -7.87 2.55 -27.49
CA GLU A 534 -8.35 1.29 -26.91
C GLU A 534 -9.08 0.43 -27.96
N GLN A 535 -9.96 1.06 -28.76
CA GLN A 535 -10.71 0.35 -29.81
C GLN A 535 -9.78 -0.25 -30.87
N GLU A 536 -8.76 0.50 -31.27
CA GLU A 536 -7.79 0.03 -32.26
C GLU A 536 -6.91 -1.09 -31.72
N LEU A 537 -6.41 -0.97 -30.48
CA LEU A 537 -5.63 -2.04 -29.85
C LEU A 537 -6.43 -3.35 -29.79
N LYS A 538 -7.71 -3.29 -29.41
CA LYS A 538 -8.60 -4.46 -29.40
C LYS A 538 -8.75 -5.08 -30.78
N ARG A 539 -8.86 -4.27 -31.84
CA ARG A 539 -8.95 -4.76 -33.22
C ARG A 539 -7.68 -5.50 -33.62
N GLN A 540 -6.51 -4.95 -33.30
CA GLN A 540 -5.21 -5.56 -33.62
C GLN A 540 -4.93 -6.84 -32.82
N MET A 541 -5.50 -6.99 -31.62
CA MET A 541 -5.38 -8.23 -30.84
C MET A 541 -6.32 -9.35 -31.31
N GLN A 542 -7.36 -9.03 -32.07
CA GLN A 542 -8.33 -9.99 -32.60
C GLN A 542 -8.00 -10.46 -34.03
N SER A 543 -7.15 -9.72 -34.74
CA SER A 543 -6.58 -10.09 -36.05
C SER A 543 -5.35 -10.97 -35.89
#